data_AF-A0A936BSZ0-F1
#
_entry.id   AF-A0A936BSZ0-F1
#
_cell.length_a   1.000
_cell.length_b   1.000
_cell.length_c   1.000
_cell.angle_alpha   90.00
_cell.angle_beta   90.00
_cell.angle_gamma   90.00
#
_symmetry.space_group_name_H-M   'P 1'
#
loop_
_entity.id
_entity.type
_entity.pdbx_description
1 polymer ?
#
loop_
_entity_poly.entity_id
_entity_poly.type
_entity_poly.pdbx_seq_one_letter_code
_entity_poly.pdbx_strand_id
1 'polypeptide(L)'
;MSRGGIPGRKALAIALRSFAERLLWDATDPALRAWLPDQVLDTGDSARVARTSYYLLALGGAVPAKGCVLGDLGACEEALGLVAGAEPVTRWYDAAGRRALILASAWDWGPVQMDWLACTKDQSDEACLRVFGRATSLADRTPAEARAWGNNQFRVPIPLGNEARTIYLGLALDAGGAGAWGRLLADPSRPLSDRFAAASGVPADVLLRRWRDRVEQGRPAPVVVGASLLLTAVLWAVLLLLVTCWGRR
;
A
#
# COMPACT_ATOMS: atom_id res chain seq x y z
N MET A 1 -7.56 23.98 -44.80
CA MET A 1 -8.55 24.42 -43.79
C MET A 1 -9.18 23.18 -43.16
N SER A 2 -8.66 22.72 -42.02
CA SER A 2 -9.20 21.57 -41.30
C SER A 2 -10.29 22.04 -40.33
N ARG A 3 -11.50 21.48 -40.45
CA ARG A 3 -12.62 21.77 -39.55
C ARG A 3 -12.30 21.17 -38.17
N GLY A 4 -12.07 22.02 -37.17
CA GLY A 4 -11.94 21.62 -35.78
C GLY A 4 -13.25 20.98 -35.31
N GLY A 5 -13.23 19.65 -35.18
CA GLY A 5 -14.35 18.91 -34.59
C GLY A 5 -14.49 19.28 -33.12
N ILE A 6 -15.72 19.64 -32.72
CA ILE A 6 -16.07 19.88 -31.31
C ILE A 6 -15.65 18.65 -30.50
N PRO A 7 -14.83 18.79 -29.43
CA PRO A 7 -14.46 17.66 -28.60
C PRO A 7 -15.73 16.97 -28.10
N GLY A 8 -15.86 15.67 -28.41
CA GLY A 8 -17.03 14.89 -28.00
C GLY A 8 -17.22 14.94 -26.48
N ARG A 9 -18.45 14.85 -25.99
CA ARG A 9 -18.82 14.95 -24.56
C ARG A 9 -17.91 14.15 -23.62
N LYS A 10 -17.40 12.99 -24.06
CA LYS A 10 -16.42 12.17 -23.32
C LYS A 10 -15.08 12.88 -23.09
N ALA A 11 -14.54 13.56 -24.12
CA ALA A 11 -13.30 14.31 -24.02
C ALA A 11 -13.44 15.50 -23.06
N LEU A 12 -14.58 16.19 -23.08
CA LEU A 12 -14.89 17.26 -22.13
C LEU A 12 -14.99 16.74 -20.69
N ALA A 13 -15.69 15.61 -20.47
CA ALA A 13 -15.81 15.01 -19.15
C ALA A 13 -14.46 14.56 -18.57
N ILE A 14 -13.60 13.95 -19.41
CA ILE A 14 -12.23 13.60 -19.03
C ILE A 14 -11.43 14.86 -18.68
N ALA A 15 -11.49 15.90 -19.51
CA ALA A 15 -10.76 17.14 -19.29
C ALA A 15 -11.19 17.85 -17.99
N LEU A 16 -12.51 17.92 -17.72
CA LEU A 16 -13.04 18.50 -16.49
C LEU A 16 -12.62 17.71 -15.25
N ARG A 17 -12.67 16.37 -15.31
CA ARG A 17 -12.18 15.50 -14.23
C ARG A 17 -10.70 15.75 -13.95
N SER A 18 -9.86 15.72 -14.98
CA SER A 18 -8.41 15.95 -14.82
C SER A 18 -8.06 17.36 -14.38
N PHE A 19 -8.90 18.36 -14.66
CA PHE A 19 -8.73 19.72 -14.15
C PHE A 19 -9.11 19.82 -12.67
N ALA A 20 -10.26 19.26 -12.29
CA ALA A 20 -10.70 19.21 -10.89
C ALA A 20 -9.71 18.43 -10.00
N GLU A 21 -9.22 17.29 -10.48
CA GLU A 21 -8.19 16.49 -9.78
C GLU A 21 -6.92 17.32 -9.53
N ARG A 22 -6.47 18.10 -10.52
CA ARG A 22 -5.31 18.99 -10.38
C ARG A 22 -5.54 20.10 -9.37
N LEU A 23 -6.67 20.80 -9.46
CA LEU A 23 -7.00 21.87 -8.51
C LEU A 23 -7.10 21.35 -7.07
N LEU A 24 -7.72 20.18 -6.87
CA LEU A 24 -7.78 19.53 -5.56
C LEU A 24 -6.38 19.19 -5.05
N TRP A 25 -5.50 18.70 -5.93
CA TRP A 25 -4.14 18.34 -5.53
C TRP A 25 -3.26 19.53 -5.17
N ASP A 26 -3.35 20.60 -5.95
CA ASP A 26 -2.62 21.84 -5.68
C ASP A 26 -3.03 22.43 -4.32
N ALA A 27 -4.30 22.30 -3.94
CA ALA A 27 -4.84 22.74 -2.66
C ALA A 27 -4.51 21.83 -1.46
N THR A 28 -4.01 20.61 -1.70
CA THR A 28 -3.75 19.65 -0.61
C THR A 28 -2.41 19.91 0.08
N ASP A 29 -2.33 19.80 1.40
CA ASP A 29 -1.07 19.99 2.12
C ASP A 29 -0.06 18.84 1.89
N PRO A 30 1.25 19.07 2.17
CA PRO A 30 2.29 18.05 1.95
C PRO A 30 2.09 16.75 2.74
N ALA A 31 1.50 16.79 3.94
CA ALA A 31 1.31 15.58 4.74
C ALA A 31 0.25 14.67 4.11
N LEU A 32 -0.88 15.23 3.68
CA LEU A 32 -1.91 14.47 2.97
C LEU A 32 -1.43 13.99 1.59
N ARG A 33 -0.61 14.77 0.87
CA ARG A 33 0.07 14.31 -0.36
C ARG A 33 1.03 13.13 -0.10
N ALA A 34 1.82 13.19 0.96
CA ALA A 34 2.74 12.11 1.31
C ALA A 34 1.97 10.85 1.73
N TRP A 35 0.83 11.00 2.39
CA TRP A 35 -0.06 9.91 2.77
C TRP A 35 -0.83 9.32 1.57
N LEU A 36 -1.06 10.07 0.50
CA LEU A 36 -1.69 9.55 -0.72
C LEU A 36 -0.88 9.98 -1.96
N PRO A 37 0.30 9.36 -2.20
CA PRO A 37 1.30 9.86 -3.15
C PRO A 37 0.89 9.73 -4.62
N ASP A 38 0.02 8.78 -4.97
CA ASP A 38 -0.45 8.63 -6.35
C ASP A 38 -1.72 9.44 -6.58
N GLN A 39 -1.74 10.19 -7.68
CA GLN A 39 -2.84 11.08 -8.03
C GLN A 39 -4.14 10.36 -8.39
N VAL A 40 -4.13 9.03 -8.43
CA VAL A 40 -5.26 8.27 -8.92
C VAL A 40 -6.16 7.95 -7.73
N LEU A 41 -7.21 8.77 -7.57
CA LEU A 41 -8.50 8.28 -7.10
C LEU A 41 -9.03 7.28 -8.16
N ASP A 42 -8.31 6.17 -8.34
CA ASP A 42 -8.79 5.07 -9.17
C ASP A 42 -9.86 4.39 -8.33
N THR A 43 -11.08 4.87 -8.51
CA THR A 43 -12.30 4.22 -8.03
C THR A 43 -12.62 3.00 -8.90
N GLY A 44 -11.60 2.30 -9.41
CA GLY A 44 -11.72 1.02 -10.06
C GLY A 44 -12.58 0.06 -9.23
N ASP A 45 -12.99 -1.05 -9.85
CA ASP A 45 -13.92 -2.02 -9.26
C ASP A 45 -13.71 -2.19 -7.74
N SER A 46 -14.68 -1.71 -6.95
CA SER A 46 -14.57 -1.63 -5.49
C SER A 46 -14.28 -3.00 -4.88
N ALA A 47 -14.76 -4.08 -5.51
CA ALA A 47 -14.46 -5.45 -5.10
C ALA A 47 -12.98 -5.81 -5.32
N ARG A 48 -12.39 -5.35 -6.43
CA ARG A 48 -10.96 -5.52 -6.70
C ARG A 48 -10.10 -4.75 -5.70
N VAL A 49 -10.45 -3.48 -5.44
CA VAL A 49 -9.72 -2.63 -4.49
C VAL A 49 -9.76 -3.25 -3.09
N ALA A 50 -10.95 -3.62 -2.59
CA ALA A 50 -11.10 -4.27 -1.30
C ALA A 50 -10.30 -5.58 -1.19
N ARG A 51 -10.30 -6.40 -2.26
CA ARG A 51 -9.53 -7.65 -2.31
C ARG A 51 -8.02 -7.42 -2.26
N THR A 52 -7.50 -6.47 -3.02
CA THR A 52 -6.09 -6.09 -2.98
C THR A 52 -5.72 -5.59 -1.58
N SER A 53 -6.54 -4.72 -0.98
CA SER A 53 -6.33 -4.24 0.39
C SER A 53 -6.33 -5.38 1.40
N TYR A 54 -7.23 -6.37 1.25
CA TYR A 54 -7.26 -7.54 2.12
C TYR A 54 -5.98 -8.37 1.99
N TYR A 55 -5.47 -8.60 0.78
CA TYR A 55 -4.21 -9.32 0.60
C TYR A 55 -3.02 -8.59 1.22
N LEU A 56 -2.91 -7.28 1.03
CA LEU A 56 -1.86 -6.49 1.67
C LEU A 56 -1.94 -6.56 3.20
N LEU A 57 -3.17 -6.54 3.74
CA LEU A 57 -3.41 -6.64 5.16
C LEU A 57 -3.06 -8.04 5.71
N ALA A 58 -3.52 -9.10 5.06
CA ALA A 58 -3.41 -10.47 5.54
C ALA A 58 -2.06 -11.14 5.26
N LEU A 59 -1.42 -10.78 4.15
CA LEU A 59 -0.18 -11.41 3.67
C LEU A 59 1.03 -10.47 3.79
N GLY A 60 0.80 -9.20 4.14
CA GLY A 60 1.86 -8.22 4.32
C GLY A 60 2.83 -8.61 5.44
N GLY A 61 4.11 -8.27 5.24
CA GLY A 61 5.16 -8.48 6.23
C GLY A 61 5.13 -7.52 7.42
N ALA A 62 4.24 -6.52 7.40
CA ALA A 62 4.18 -5.49 8.42
C ALA A 62 3.49 -5.97 9.71
N VAL A 63 4.09 -5.67 10.86
CA VAL A 63 3.54 -5.95 12.20
C VAL A 63 2.17 -5.31 12.42
N PRO A 64 1.96 -4.00 12.17
CA PRO A 64 0.64 -3.38 12.39
C PRO A 64 -0.44 -3.91 11.45
N ALA A 65 -0.09 -4.36 10.24
CA ALA A 65 -1.06 -4.99 9.33
C ALA A 65 -1.60 -6.30 9.93
N LYS A 66 -0.72 -7.14 10.50
CA LYS A 66 -1.12 -8.37 11.20
C LYS A 66 -2.01 -8.08 12.41
N GLY A 67 -1.65 -7.09 13.23
CA GLY A 67 -2.48 -6.66 14.36
C GLY A 67 -3.88 -6.18 13.93
N CYS A 68 -3.95 -5.45 12.82
CA CYS A 68 -5.21 -4.98 12.27
C CYS A 68 -6.13 -6.11 11.78
N VAL A 69 -5.59 -7.17 11.15
CA VAL A 69 -6.36 -8.39 10.82
C VAL A 69 -6.97 -9.03 12.07
N LEU A 70 -6.23 -9.01 13.18
CA LEU A 70 -6.66 -9.57 14.46
C LEU A 70 -7.65 -8.67 15.21
N GLY A 71 -7.97 -7.51 14.65
CA GLY A 71 -9.02 -6.63 15.14
C GLY A 71 -8.52 -5.42 15.95
N ASP A 72 -7.21 -5.24 16.11
CA ASP A 72 -6.62 -4.10 16.81
C ASP A 72 -6.73 -2.83 15.95
N LEU A 73 -7.55 -1.88 16.41
CA LEU A 73 -7.80 -0.62 15.69
C LEU A 73 -6.62 0.33 15.72
N GLY A 74 -5.81 0.32 16.79
CA GLY A 74 -4.57 1.11 16.85
C GLY A 74 -3.56 0.60 15.83
N ALA A 75 -3.47 -0.73 15.70
CA ALA A 75 -2.67 -1.35 14.64
C ALA A 75 -3.20 -1.02 13.23
N CYS A 76 -4.52 -0.93 13.04
CA CYS A 76 -5.10 -0.49 11.76
C CYS A 76 -4.73 0.95 11.41
N GLU A 77 -4.81 1.85 12.39
CA GLU A 77 -4.42 3.25 12.23
C GLU A 77 -2.95 3.39 11.83
N GLU A 78 -2.09 2.61 12.47
CA GLU A 78 -0.66 2.57 12.16
C GLU A 78 -0.38 1.93 10.79
N ALA A 79 -1.07 0.85 10.44
CA ALA A 79 -0.93 0.19 9.14
C ALA A 79 -1.36 1.10 7.98
N LEU A 80 -2.34 1.97 8.21
CA LEU A 80 -2.78 3.01 7.26
C LEU A 80 -1.81 4.21 7.21
N GLY A 81 -0.81 4.28 8.08
CA GLY A 81 0.12 5.41 8.17
C GLY A 81 -0.54 6.70 8.67
N LEU A 82 -1.59 6.59 9.50
CA LEU A 82 -2.28 7.76 10.08
C LEU A 82 -1.57 8.30 11.33
N VAL A 83 -0.78 7.45 12.00
CA VAL A 83 0.03 7.81 13.16
C VAL A 83 1.34 8.43 12.69
N ALA A 84 1.57 9.69 13.07
CA ALA A 84 2.88 10.32 12.92
C ALA A 84 3.85 9.74 13.96
N GLY A 85 5.12 9.51 13.59
CA GLY A 85 6.11 9.05 14.55
C GLY A 85 7.35 8.41 13.93
N ALA A 86 8.17 7.84 14.81
CA ALA A 86 9.52 7.29 14.61
C ALA A 86 9.79 6.53 13.30
N GLU A 87 11.07 6.30 13.02
CA GLU A 87 11.61 5.64 11.83
C GLU A 87 10.71 4.48 11.34
N PRO A 88 9.97 4.66 10.24
CA PRO A 88 8.88 3.75 9.88
C PRO A 88 9.33 2.30 9.62
N VAL A 89 10.60 2.11 9.29
CA VAL A 89 11.15 0.79 8.98
C VAL A 89 11.25 -0.13 10.19
N THR A 90 11.67 0.39 11.34
CA THR A 90 11.82 -0.40 12.57
C THR A 90 10.49 -0.59 13.27
N ARG A 91 9.60 0.39 13.11
CA ARG A 91 8.27 0.40 13.70
C ARG A 91 7.31 -0.56 12.98
N TRP A 92 7.24 -0.50 11.64
CA TRP A 92 6.25 -1.26 10.88
C TRP A 92 6.69 -2.67 10.52
N TYR A 93 7.99 -2.93 10.41
CA TYR A 93 8.50 -4.20 9.92
C TYR A 93 9.42 -4.83 10.95
N ASP A 94 9.23 -6.12 11.24
CA ASP A 94 10.21 -6.91 11.97
C ASP A 94 11.40 -7.28 11.06
N ALA A 95 12.40 -8.01 11.60
CA ALA A 95 13.57 -8.39 10.82
C ALA A 95 13.24 -9.21 9.56
N ALA A 96 12.20 -10.06 9.62
CA ALA A 96 11.78 -10.84 8.46
C ALA A 96 11.05 -9.96 7.42
N GLY A 97 10.19 -9.06 7.88
CA GLY A 97 9.50 -8.08 7.03
C GLY A 97 10.47 -7.14 6.33
N ARG A 98 11.48 -6.64 7.04
CA ARG A 98 12.57 -5.82 6.47
C ARG A 98 13.31 -6.54 5.35
N ARG A 99 13.69 -7.80 5.55
CA ARG A 99 14.31 -8.62 4.50
C ARG A 99 13.37 -8.84 3.31
N ALA A 100 12.10 -9.15 3.58
CA ALA A 100 11.11 -9.36 2.52
C ALA A 100 10.92 -8.12 1.63
N LEU A 101 10.91 -6.93 2.22
CA LEU A 101 10.86 -5.66 1.48
C LEU A 101 12.07 -5.48 0.56
N ILE A 102 13.27 -5.74 1.09
CA ILE A 102 14.52 -5.63 0.32
C ILE A 102 14.52 -6.63 -0.85
N LEU A 103 14.09 -7.88 -0.61
CA LEU A 103 13.98 -8.91 -1.65
C LEU A 103 12.92 -8.59 -2.71
N ALA A 104 11.80 -8.00 -2.32
CA ALA A 104 10.71 -7.65 -3.23
C ALA A 104 11.03 -6.44 -4.12
N SER A 105 12.05 -5.66 -3.77
CA SER A 105 12.39 -4.46 -4.51
C SER A 105 13.26 -4.79 -5.74
N ALA A 106 12.84 -4.31 -6.91
CA ALA A 106 13.54 -4.50 -8.19
C ALA A 106 14.71 -3.51 -8.38
N TRP A 107 15.52 -3.35 -7.34
CA TRP A 107 16.48 -2.25 -7.22
C TRP A 107 17.88 -2.64 -7.70
N ASP A 108 18.57 -1.69 -8.34
CA ASP A 108 20.01 -1.78 -8.51
C ASP A 108 20.69 -1.39 -7.20
N TRP A 109 21.20 -2.40 -6.51
CA TRP A 109 21.80 -2.26 -5.20
C TRP A 109 23.29 -1.90 -5.23
N GLY A 110 23.87 -1.56 -6.39
CA GLY A 110 25.32 -1.39 -6.58
C GLY A 110 26.07 -0.79 -5.38
N PRO A 111 25.77 0.44 -4.93
CA PRO A 111 26.54 1.08 -3.84
C PRO A 111 26.24 0.55 -2.42
N VAL A 112 25.24 -0.33 -2.26
CA VAL A 112 24.91 -1.01 -1.00
C VAL A 112 24.93 -2.54 -1.14
N GLN A 113 25.57 -3.06 -2.20
CA GLN A 113 25.46 -4.47 -2.58
C GLN A 113 25.95 -5.42 -1.48
N MET A 114 26.99 -5.04 -0.72
CA MET A 114 27.49 -5.83 0.39
C MET A 114 26.51 -5.88 1.57
N ASP A 115 25.90 -4.74 1.93
CA ASP A 115 24.86 -4.70 2.96
C ASP A 115 23.60 -5.46 2.51
N TRP A 116 23.26 -5.39 1.22
CA TRP A 116 22.17 -6.16 0.63
C TRP A 116 22.43 -7.67 0.70
N LEU A 117 23.63 -8.13 0.35
CA LEU A 117 24.02 -9.54 0.45
C LEU A 117 23.97 -10.02 1.90
N ALA A 118 24.52 -9.24 2.84
CA ALA A 118 24.46 -9.59 4.26
C ALA A 118 23.02 -9.62 4.80
N CYS A 119 22.16 -8.71 4.35
CA CYS A 119 20.74 -8.70 4.72
C CYS A 119 20.00 -9.94 4.15
N THR A 120 20.22 -10.29 2.89
CA THR A 120 19.42 -11.30 2.18
C THR A 120 19.95 -12.72 2.32
N LYS A 121 21.28 -12.91 2.27
CA LYS A 121 21.93 -14.22 2.39
C LYS A 121 22.30 -14.55 3.83
N ASP A 122 22.96 -13.62 4.52
CA ASP A 122 23.43 -13.84 5.89
C ASP A 122 22.35 -13.50 6.94
N GLN A 123 21.19 -13.04 6.47
CA GLN A 123 20.02 -12.67 7.28
C GLN A 123 20.30 -11.61 8.36
N SER A 124 21.34 -10.80 8.17
CA SER A 124 21.75 -9.74 9.10
C SER A 124 20.76 -8.58 9.11
N ASP A 125 20.02 -8.44 10.21
CA ASP A 125 19.03 -7.38 10.36
C ASP A 125 19.66 -5.98 10.39
N GLU A 126 20.81 -5.83 11.04
CA GLU A 126 21.58 -4.57 11.03
C GLU A 126 21.98 -4.18 9.61
N ALA A 127 22.35 -5.15 8.76
CA ALA A 127 22.66 -4.88 7.36
C ALA A 127 21.40 -4.40 6.61
N CYS A 128 20.23 -4.99 6.88
CA CYS A 128 18.97 -4.51 6.33
C CYS A 128 18.71 -3.05 6.74
N LEU A 129 18.88 -2.70 8.02
CA LEU A 129 18.72 -1.33 8.50
C LEU A 129 19.71 -0.36 7.84
N ARG A 130 20.96 -0.78 7.59
CA ARG A 130 21.93 0.05 6.83
C ARG A 130 21.49 0.28 5.39
N VAL A 131 20.91 -0.72 4.72
CA VAL A 131 20.32 -0.56 3.39
C VAL A 131 19.21 0.50 3.43
N PHE A 132 18.28 0.41 4.39
CA PHE A 132 17.19 1.38 4.54
C PHE A 132 17.67 2.79 4.92
N GLY A 133 18.64 2.90 5.83
CA GLY A 133 19.20 4.20 6.24
C GLY A 133 19.90 4.92 5.08
N ARG A 134 20.69 4.18 4.28
CA ARG A 134 21.29 4.72 3.06
C ARG A 134 20.24 5.09 2.01
N ALA A 135 19.25 4.24 1.79
CA ALA A 135 18.11 4.54 0.91
C ALA A 135 17.34 5.81 1.33
N THR A 136 17.10 5.99 2.62
CA THR A 136 16.31 7.11 3.16
C THR A 136 17.12 8.41 3.11
N SER A 137 18.40 8.38 3.49
CA SER A 137 19.30 9.54 3.36
C SER A 137 19.51 10.02 1.91
N LEU A 138 19.23 9.17 0.91
CA LEU A 138 19.24 9.55 -0.50
C LEU A 138 18.02 10.37 -0.89
N ALA A 139 16.90 10.27 -0.18
CA ALA A 139 15.69 11.06 -0.44
C ALA A 139 15.89 12.56 -0.16
N ASP A 140 16.86 12.91 0.69
CA ASP A 140 17.21 14.29 1.06
C ASP A 140 18.33 14.89 0.16
N ARG A 141 18.82 14.16 -0.83
CA ARG A 141 19.94 14.59 -1.68
C ARG A 141 19.53 15.48 -2.84
N THR A 142 20.52 16.17 -3.40
CA THR A 142 20.31 17.07 -4.53
C THR A 142 19.76 16.31 -5.76
N PRO A 143 19.02 16.99 -6.66
CA PRO A 143 18.51 16.36 -7.89
C PRO A 143 19.58 15.73 -8.80
N ALA A 144 20.85 16.12 -8.66
CA ALA A 144 21.96 15.53 -9.41
C ALA A 144 22.37 14.15 -8.85
N GLU A 145 22.43 14.02 -7.51
CA GLU A 145 22.76 12.77 -6.83
C GLU A 145 21.61 11.75 -6.92
N ALA A 146 20.36 12.23 -6.86
CA ALA A 146 19.19 11.39 -7.11
C ALA A 146 19.20 10.80 -8.54
N ARG A 147 19.64 11.59 -9.54
CA ARG A 147 19.78 11.11 -10.93
C ARG A 147 20.88 10.06 -11.10
N ALA A 148 21.97 10.15 -10.34
CA ALA A 148 23.07 9.18 -10.38
C ALA A 148 22.64 7.77 -9.91
N TRP A 149 21.59 7.68 -9.09
CA TRP A 149 21.01 6.42 -8.60
C TRP A 149 19.80 5.93 -9.42
N GLY A 150 19.48 6.62 -10.53
CA GLY A 150 18.20 6.47 -11.23
C GLY A 150 17.06 7.09 -10.42
N ASN A 151 15.93 7.42 -11.07
CA ASN A 151 14.78 8.08 -10.44
C ASN A 151 14.06 7.23 -9.37
N ASN A 152 14.68 6.18 -8.85
CA ASN A 152 14.14 5.28 -7.86
C ASN A 152 14.49 5.85 -6.47
N GLN A 153 13.51 6.46 -5.79
CA GLN A 153 13.60 6.81 -4.37
C GLN A 153 12.96 5.66 -3.57
N PHE A 154 13.73 4.98 -2.72
CA PHE A 154 13.22 3.85 -1.95
C PHE A 154 12.54 4.49 -0.77
N ARG A 155 11.22 4.52 -0.81
CA ARG A 155 10.43 4.93 0.34
C ARG A 155 9.99 3.65 1.03
N VAL A 156 10.23 3.57 2.33
CA VAL A 156 9.68 2.49 3.15
C VAL A 156 8.16 2.50 2.92
N PRO A 157 7.59 1.45 2.31
CA PRO A 157 6.18 1.48 1.99
C PRO A 157 5.40 1.49 3.29
N ILE A 158 4.45 2.42 3.39
CA ILE A 158 3.42 2.34 4.43
C ILE A 158 2.69 0.99 4.22
N PRO A 159 2.47 0.20 5.29
CA PRO A 159 2.01 -1.19 5.20
C PRO A 159 0.81 -1.41 4.29
N LEU A 160 -0.15 -0.49 4.33
CA LEU A 160 -1.32 -0.51 3.48
C LEU A 160 -1.18 0.49 2.36
N GLY A 161 -1.19 -0.02 1.13
CA GLY A 161 -1.01 0.75 -0.11
C GLY A 161 -2.11 1.77 -0.39
N ASN A 162 -2.00 2.45 -1.54
CA ASN A 162 -2.90 3.53 -1.91
C ASN A 162 -4.36 3.06 -2.02
N GLU A 163 -4.60 1.83 -2.46
CA GLU A 163 -5.93 1.20 -2.54
C GLU A 163 -6.64 1.16 -1.19
N ALA A 164 -5.94 0.81 -0.12
CA ALA A 164 -6.53 0.77 1.22
C ALA A 164 -6.83 2.19 1.74
N ARG A 165 -5.95 3.15 1.44
CA ARG A 165 -6.08 4.54 1.87
C ARG A 165 -7.18 5.27 1.11
N THR A 166 -7.39 4.99 -0.17
CA THR A 166 -8.51 5.55 -0.94
C THR A 166 -9.86 5.05 -0.42
N ILE A 167 -9.96 3.78 0.03
CA ILE A 167 -11.15 3.29 0.73
C ILE A 167 -11.40 4.12 2.01
N TYR A 168 -10.35 4.35 2.82
CA TYR A 168 -10.47 5.12 4.07
C TYR A 168 -10.90 6.56 3.81
N LEU A 169 -10.26 7.23 2.85
CA LEU A 169 -10.61 8.57 2.41
C LEU A 169 -12.06 8.63 1.90
N GLY A 170 -12.46 7.70 1.03
CA GLY A 170 -13.83 7.62 0.50
C GLY A 170 -14.86 7.50 1.62
N LEU A 171 -14.65 6.60 2.58
CA LEU A 171 -15.53 6.44 3.74
C LEU A 171 -15.62 7.72 4.59
N ALA A 172 -14.49 8.43 4.76
CA ALA A 172 -14.47 9.68 5.52
C ALA A 172 -15.28 10.78 4.82
N LEU A 173 -15.10 10.92 3.52
CA LEU A 173 -15.81 11.92 2.71
C LEU A 173 -17.30 11.60 2.59
N ASP A 174 -17.66 10.33 2.38
CA ASP A 174 -19.05 9.87 2.30
C ASP A 174 -19.78 10.10 3.62
N ALA A 175 -19.15 9.79 4.76
CA ALA A 175 -19.73 10.04 6.08
C ALA A 175 -19.90 11.53 6.38
N GLY A 176 -18.93 12.36 5.97
CA GLY A 176 -18.95 13.79 6.22
C GLY A 176 -19.82 14.61 5.26
N GLY A 177 -20.18 14.04 4.10
CA GLY A 177 -21.00 14.70 3.09
C GLY A 177 -20.39 15.99 2.54
N ALA A 178 -21.25 16.97 2.25
CA ALA A 178 -20.83 18.24 1.67
C ALA A 178 -19.83 18.98 2.59
N GLY A 179 -18.73 19.46 2.01
CA GLY A 179 -17.68 20.18 2.73
C GLY A 179 -16.72 19.31 3.54
N ALA A 180 -16.86 17.97 3.53
CA ALA A 180 -15.94 17.06 4.23
C ALA A 180 -14.48 17.27 3.79
N TRP A 181 -14.24 17.42 2.49
CA TRP A 181 -12.91 17.72 1.95
C TRP A 181 -12.35 19.05 2.47
N GLY A 182 -13.18 20.08 2.55
CA GLY A 182 -12.79 21.38 3.12
C GLY A 182 -12.40 21.26 4.59
N ARG A 183 -13.15 20.49 5.38
CA ARG A 183 -12.81 20.20 6.79
C ARG A 183 -11.52 19.39 6.94
N LEU A 184 -11.27 18.44 6.03
CA LEU A 184 -10.03 17.66 6.00
C LEU A 184 -8.80 18.55 5.80
N LEU A 185 -8.92 19.61 5.00
CA LEU A 185 -7.85 20.55 4.69
C LEU A 185 -7.79 21.77 5.65
N ALA A 186 -8.79 21.95 6.52
CA ALA A 186 -8.94 23.18 7.31
C ALA A 186 -7.80 23.40 8.32
N ASP A 187 -7.24 22.33 8.87
CA ASP A 187 -6.15 22.40 9.84
C ASP A 187 -5.05 21.38 9.52
N PRO A 188 -4.07 21.74 8.66
CA PRO A 188 -3.02 20.82 8.24
C PRO A 188 -2.02 20.50 9.36
N SER A 189 -2.05 21.23 10.49
CA SER A 189 -1.16 20.98 11.63
C SER A 189 -1.61 19.81 12.50
N ARG A 190 -2.89 19.41 12.40
CA ARG A 190 -3.43 18.28 13.15
C ARG A 190 -2.94 16.93 12.61
N PRO A 191 -2.82 15.91 13.47
CA PRO A 191 -2.63 14.53 13.04
C PRO A 191 -3.68 14.12 11.98
N LEU A 192 -3.27 13.32 10.98
CA LEU A 192 -4.17 12.90 9.91
C LEU A 192 -5.43 12.20 10.44
N SER A 193 -5.29 11.37 11.48
CA SER A 193 -6.42 10.69 12.12
C SER A 193 -7.50 11.68 12.62
N ASP A 194 -7.09 12.73 13.32
CA ASP A 194 -7.99 13.78 13.83
C ASP A 194 -8.63 14.56 12.68
N ARG A 195 -7.88 14.81 11.60
CA ARG A 195 -8.38 15.48 10.40
C ARG A 195 -9.47 14.64 9.71
N PHE A 196 -9.29 13.32 9.62
CA PHE A 196 -10.30 12.41 9.07
C PHE A 196 -11.53 12.31 9.97
N ALA A 197 -11.37 12.29 11.29
CA ALA A 197 -12.49 12.36 12.22
C ALA A 197 -13.29 13.66 12.06
N ALA A 198 -12.61 14.81 11.97
CA ALA A 198 -13.25 16.11 11.73
C ALA A 198 -13.93 16.19 10.34
N ALA A 199 -13.31 15.63 9.31
CA ALA A 199 -13.87 15.58 7.96
C ALA A 199 -15.15 14.74 7.93
N SER A 200 -15.12 13.55 8.52
CA SER A 200 -16.23 12.59 8.51
C SER A 200 -17.35 12.91 9.50
N GLY A 201 -17.09 13.72 10.51
CA GLY A 201 -18.04 14.01 11.58
C GLY A 201 -18.30 12.83 12.52
N VAL A 202 -17.48 11.78 12.44
CA VAL A 202 -17.55 10.61 13.33
C VAL A 202 -16.20 10.36 14.01
N PRO A 203 -16.18 9.69 15.17
CA PRO A 203 -14.93 9.28 15.81
C PRO A 203 -14.04 8.41 14.90
N ALA A 204 -12.71 8.55 15.03
CA ALA A 204 -11.74 7.84 14.19
C ALA A 204 -11.87 6.31 14.29
N ASP A 205 -12.16 5.78 15.48
CA ASP A 205 -12.34 4.34 15.71
C ASP A 205 -13.59 3.78 15.00
N VAL A 206 -14.66 4.56 14.89
CA VAL A 206 -15.85 4.21 14.10
C VAL A 206 -15.50 4.15 12.62
N LEU A 207 -14.73 5.14 12.12
CA LEU A 207 -14.29 5.18 10.72
C LEU A 207 -13.36 4.01 10.39
N LEU A 208 -12.40 3.68 11.28
CA LEU A 208 -11.50 2.53 11.14
C LEU A 208 -12.25 1.20 11.13
N ARG A 209 -13.27 1.02 11.99
CA ARG A 209 -14.12 -0.18 11.96
C ARG A 209 -14.84 -0.32 10.62
N ARG A 210 -15.48 0.75 10.14
CA ARG A 210 -16.16 0.74 8.83
C ARG A 210 -15.21 0.43 7.68
N TRP A 211 -14.00 0.99 7.73
CA TRP A 211 -12.95 0.70 6.76
C TRP A 211 -12.53 -0.76 6.80
N ARG A 212 -12.29 -1.33 8.00
CA ARG A 212 -11.92 -2.73 8.14
C ARG A 212 -13.02 -3.65 7.61
N ASP A 213 -14.28 -3.38 7.96
CA ASP A 213 -15.43 -4.13 7.47
C ASP A 213 -15.50 -4.11 5.93
N ARG A 214 -15.18 -2.96 5.30
CA ARG A 214 -15.12 -2.84 3.84
C ARG A 214 -13.96 -3.65 3.25
N VAL A 215 -12.78 -3.64 3.88
CA VAL A 215 -11.64 -4.45 3.43
C VAL A 215 -11.90 -5.94 3.60
N GLU A 216 -12.56 -6.35 4.69
CA GLU A 216 -12.94 -7.75 4.95
C GLU A 216 -13.94 -8.29 3.93
N GLN A 217 -14.78 -7.44 3.33
CA GLN A 217 -15.62 -7.84 2.19
C GLN A 217 -14.80 -8.26 0.96
N GLY A 218 -13.54 -7.82 0.88
CA GLY A 218 -12.59 -8.25 -0.15
C GLY A 218 -11.98 -9.63 0.11
N ARG A 219 -12.23 -10.26 1.26
CA ARG A 219 -11.71 -11.57 1.61
C ARG A 219 -12.09 -12.61 0.55
N PRO A 220 -11.12 -13.32 -0.05
CA PRO A 220 -11.43 -14.39 -0.97
C PRO A 220 -12.29 -15.45 -0.30
N ALA A 221 -13.32 -15.94 -1.00
CA ALA A 221 -14.08 -17.08 -0.54
C ALA A 221 -13.11 -18.26 -0.33
N PRO A 222 -13.24 -19.02 0.78
CA PRO A 222 -12.43 -20.20 0.98
C PRO A 222 -12.65 -21.16 -0.20
N VAL A 223 -11.57 -21.55 -0.85
CA VAL A 223 -11.61 -22.57 -1.90
C VAL A 223 -11.82 -23.91 -1.20
N VAL A 224 -13.06 -24.42 -1.25
CA VAL A 224 -13.34 -25.76 -0.75
C VAL A 224 -12.72 -26.75 -1.73
N VAL A 225 -11.62 -27.37 -1.32
CA VAL A 225 -10.97 -28.40 -2.12
C VAL A 225 -11.82 -29.67 -2.03
N GLY A 226 -12.51 -30.00 -3.13
CA GLY A 226 -13.32 -31.21 -3.20
C GLY A 226 -12.48 -32.48 -3.10
N ALA A 227 -13.06 -33.54 -2.55
CA ALA A 227 -12.40 -34.84 -2.40
C ALA A 227 -11.84 -35.39 -3.74
N SER A 228 -12.52 -35.13 -4.85
CA SER A 228 -12.05 -35.48 -6.19
C SER A 228 -10.74 -34.78 -6.57
N LEU A 229 -10.57 -33.51 -6.22
CA LEU A 229 -9.35 -32.75 -6.49
C LEU A 229 -8.19 -33.25 -5.64
N LEU A 230 -8.46 -33.60 -4.37
CA LEU A 230 -7.48 -34.25 -3.48
C LEU A 230 -7.04 -35.61 -4.03
N LEU A 231 -7.98 -36.46 -4.43
CA LEU A 231 -7.66 -37.77 -5.02
C LEU A 231 -6.85 -37.62 -6.30
N THR A 232 -7.19 -36.63 -7.14
CA THR A 232 -6.44 -36.33 -8.37
C THR A 232 -5.01 -35.87 -8.05
N ALA A 233 -4.84 -34.99 -7.07
CA ALA A 233 -3.50 -34.53 -6.64
C ALA A 233 -2.66 -35.68 -6.08
N VAL A 234 -3.25 -36.55 -5.25
CA VAL A 234 -2.59 -37.74 -4.70
C VAL A 234 -2.19 -38.72 -5.81
N LEU A 235 -3.09 -38.99 -6.75
CA LEU A 235 -2.83 -39.85 -7.91
C LEU A 235 -1.62 -39.34 -8.70
N TRP A 236 -1.58 -38.04 -9.00
CA TRP A 236 -0.44 -37.43 -9.70
C TRP A 236 0.85 -37.50 -8.89
N ALA A 237 0.81 -37.26 -7.58
CA ALA A 237 1.98 -37.37 -6.72
C ALA A 237 2.55 -38.80 -6.74
N VAL A 238 1.69 -39.83 -6.69
CA VAL A 238 2.11 -41.24 -6.78
C VAL A 238 2.70 -41.54 -8.15
N LEU A 239 2.06 -41.11 -9.24
CA LEU A 239 2.58 -41.30 -10.60
C LEU A 239 3.97 -40.68 -10.78
N LEU A 240 4.17 -39.44 -10.31
CA LEU A 240 5.47 -38.75 -10.39
C LEU A 240 6.55 -39.45 -9.55
N LEU A 241 6.20 -39.95 -8.36
CA LEU A 241 7.11 -40.76 -7.54
C LEU A 241 7.48 -42.07 -8.25
N LEU A 242 6.52 -42.75 -8.87
CA LEU A 242 6.79 -43.99 -9.60
C LEU A 242 7.74 -43.75 -10.79
N VAL A 243 7.50 -42.71 -11.58
CA VAL A 243 8.36 -42.35 -12.72
C VAL A 243 9.78 -42.01 -12.27
N THR A 244 9.93 -41.21 -11.21
CA THR A 244 11.25 -40.84 -10.68
C THR A 244 12.00 -42.03 -10.05
N CYS A 245 11.29 -42.97 -9.44
CA CYS A 245 11.89 -44.22 -8.94
C CYS A 245 12.28 -45.19 -10.05
N TRP A 246 11.50 -45.25 -11.14
CA TRP A 246 11.80 -46.13 -12.28
C TRP A 246 13.00 -45.65 -13.10
N GLY A 247 13.13 -44.34 -13.34
CA GLY A 247 14.24 -43.78 -14.13
C GLY A 247 15.62 -43.80 -13.46
N ARG A 248 15.72 -44.27 -12.21
CA ARG A 248 16.99 -44.37 -11.44
C ARG A 248 17.55 -45.81 -11.37
N ARG A 249 16.87 -46.79 -11.95
CA ARG A 249 17.36 -48.18 -12.07
C ARG A 249 17.94 -48.40 -13.45
#